data_AF-A0A535EKL9-F1
#
_entry.id   AF-A0A535EKL9-F1
#
_cell.length_a   1.000
_cell.length_b   1.000
_cell.length_c   1.000
_cell.angle_alpha   90.00
_cell.angle_beta   90.00
_cell.angle_gamma   90.00
#
_symmetry.space_group_name_H-M   'P 1'
#
loop_
_entity.id
_entity.type
_entity.pdbx_description
1 polymer ?
#
loop_
_entity_poly.entity_id
_entity_poly.type
_entity_poly.pdbx_seq_one_letter_code
_entity_poly.pdbx_strand_id
1 'polypeptide(L)'
;MNSDLLLWLWQDVVEPSWLSLALAPVVLTGYWLLGRRKRAGWWFVIASNAGLLAIGLTNRQYGLVVVLVLIFQAFRNWRSWGRAPRAAA
;
A
#
# COMPACT_ATOMS: atom_id res chain seq x y z
N MET A 1 13.85 -19.10 -27.32
CA MET A 1 12.98 -18.47 -26.30
C MET A 1 12.03 -17.57 -27.06
N ASN A 2 10.74 -17.93 -27.14
CA ASN A 2 9.79 -17.34 -28.08
C ASN A 2 9.43 -15.90 -27.69
N SER A 3 9.75 -14.96 -28.57
CA SER A 3 9.43 -13.54 -28.45
C SER A 3 7.92 -13.30 -28.24
N ASP A 4 7.08 -14.15 -28.84
CA ASP A 4 5.62 -14.09 -28.73
C ASP A 4 5.13 -14.38 -27.30
N LEU A 5 5.82 -15.28 -26.58
CA LEU A 5 5.46 -15.64 -25.21
C LEU A 5 5.81 -14.52 -24.22
N LEU A 6 6.89 -13.77 -24.49
CA LEU A 6 7.26 -12.57 -23.73
C LEU A 6 6.30 -11.41 -23.97
N LEU A 7 5.88 -11.18 -25.22
CA LEU A 7 4.89 -10.17 -25.59
C LEU A 7 3.53 -10.46 -24.94
N TRP A 8 3.11 -11.72 -24.93
CA TRP A 8 1.86 -12.14 -24.32
C TRP A 8 1.88 -11.99 -22.79
N LEU A 9 2.96 -12.45 -22.13
CA LEU A 9 3.17 -12.21 -20.68
C LEU A 9 3.19 -10.72 -20.33
N TRP A 10 3.80 -9.89 -21.18
CA TRP A 10 3.86 -8.46 -20.96
C TRP A 10 2.47 -7.82 -21.01
N GLN A 11 1.66 -8.13 -22.02
CA GLN A 11 0.32 -7.53 -22.20
C GLN A 11 -0.69 -8.07 -21.19
N ASP A 12 -0.72 -9.38 -20.92
CA ASP A 12 -1.75 -9.96 -20.06
C ASP A 12 -1.42 -9.87 -18.56
N VAL A 13 -0.13 -9.75 -18.19
CA VAL A 13 0.28 -9.77 -16.78
C VAL A 13 0.85 -8.43 -16.34
N VAL A 14 1.78 -7.85 -17.10
CA VAL A 14 2.50 -6.64 -16.66
C VAL A 14 1.68 -5.39 -16.92
N GLU A 15 1.09 -5.24 -18.10
CA GLU A 15 0.29 -4.07 -18.48
C GLU A 15 -0.94 -3.84 -17.58
N PRO A 16 -1.68 -4.85 -17.10
CA PRO A 16 -2.75 -4.62 -16.11
C PRO A 16 -2.23 -4.48 -14.67
N SER A 17 -1.06 -5.04 -14.35
CA SER A 17 -0.53 -5.09 -12.97
C SER A 17 0.57 -4.06 -12.68
N TRP A 18 0.90 -3.19 -13.62
CA TRP A 18 1.99 -2.22 -13.48
C TRP A 18 1.86 -1.32 -12.25
N LEU A 19 0.63 -0.93 -11.90
CA LEU A 19 0.35 -0.16 -10.68
C LEU A 19 0.68 -0.95 -9.41
N SER A 20 0.34 -2.24 -9.38
CA SER A 20 0.67 -3.14 -8.27
C SER A 20 2.19 -3.35 -8.16
N LEU A 21 2.87 -3.51 -9.29
CA LEU A 21 4.33 -3.62 -9.36
C LEU A 21 5.02 -2.33 -8.88
N ALA A 22 4.50 -1.16 -9.26
CA ALA A 22 4.99 0.13 -8.79
C ALA A 22 4.76 0.34 -7.28
N LEU A 23 3.66 -0.19 -6.74
CA LEU A 23 3.34 -0.10 -5.31
C LEU A 23 4.09 -1.11 -4.44
N ALA A 24 4.53 -2.25 -5.00
CA ALA A 24 5.28 -3.26 -4.27
C ALA A 24 6.48 -2.72 -3.46
N PRO A 25 7.41 -1.91 -4.03
CA PRO A 25 8.52 -1.34 -3.25
C PRO A 25 8.05 -0.36 -2.16
N VAL A 26 6.94 0.36 -2.37
CA VAL A 26 6.35 1.25 -1.36
C VAL A 26 5.84 0.43 -0.18
N VAL A 27 5.12 -0.66 -0.46
CA VAL A 27 4.62 -1.61 0.56
C VAL A 27 5.78 -2.22 1.33
N LEU A 28 6.80 -2.72 0.62
CA LEU A 28 7.96 -3.38 1.23
C LEU A 28 8.72 -2.42 2.15
N THR A 29 8.95 -1.19 1.69
CA THR A 29 9.63 -0.14 2.46
C THR A 29 8.82 0.23 3.71
N GLY A 30 7.50 0.33 3.58
CA GLY A 30 6.61 0.58 4.70
C GLY A 30 6.70 -0.50 5.79
N TYR A 31 6.62 -1.77 5.39
CA TYR A 31 6.77 -2.90 6.32
C TYR A 31 8.14 -2.93 6.99
N TRP A 32 9.21 -2.72 6.22
CA TRP A 32 10.56 -2.69 6.76
C TRP A 32 10.77 -1.56 7.79
N LEU A 33 10.27 -0.35 7.49
CA LEU A 33 10.34 0.79 8.41
C LEU A 33 9.48 0.56 9.67
N LEU A 34 8.29 -0.03 9.53
CA LEU A 34 7.44 -0.38 10.66
C LEU A 34 8.06 -1.46 11.54
N GLY A 35 8.70 -2.48 10.96
CA GLY A 35 9.47 -3.49 11.71
C GLY A 35 10.62 -2.88 12.50
N ARG A 36 11.24 -1.81 11.98
CA ARG A 36 12.25 -1.00 12.69
C ARG A 36 11.68 0.04 13.64
N ARG A 37 10.37 -0.01 13.92
CA ARG A 37 9.63 0.94 14.74
C ARG A 37 9.81 2.41 14.31
N LYS A 38 10.03 2.67 13.02
CA LYS A 38 10.16 4.03 12.49
C LYS A 38 8.79 4.59 12.13
N ARG A 39 8.47 5.76 12.69
CA ARG A 39 7.22 6.50 12.43
C ARG A 39 6.97 6.76 10.95
N ALA A 40 8.04 6.91 10.15
CA ALA A 40 7.96 7.11 8.71
C ALA A 40 7.24 5.95 7.98
N GLY A 41 7.29 4.72 8.51
CA GLY A 41 6.64 3.56 7.87
C GLY A 41 5.12 3.70 7.71
N TRP A 42 4.45 4.49 8.55
CA TRP A 42 3.02 4.74 8.40
C TRP A 42 2.67 5.57 7.16
N TRP A 43 3.55 6.47 6.73
CA TRP A 43 3.33 7.22 5.49
C TRP A 43 3.33 6.30 4.28
N PHE A 44 4.18 5.28 4.28
CA PHE A 44 4.19 4.25 3.25
C PHE A 44 2.93 3.39 3.29
N VAL A 45 2.42 3.03 4.48
CA VAL A 45 1.13 2.33 4.60
C VAL A 45 -0.01 3.17 4.03
N ILE A 46 -0.07 4.47 4.35
CA ILE A 46 -1.07 5.39 3.79
C ILE A 46 -0.95 5.43 2.27
N ALA A 47 0.26 5.62 1.74
CA ALA A 47 0.50 5.68 0.30
C ALA A 47 0.12 4.38 -0.42
N SER A 48 0.46 3.21 0.15
CA SER A 48 0.09 1.91 -0.41
C SER A 48 -1.41 1.70 -0.45
N ASN A 49 -2.12 2.04 0.62
CA ASN A 49 -3.58 1.92 0.68
C ASN A 49 -4.27 2.94 -0.25
N ALA A 50 -3.75 4.16 -0.37
CA ALA A 50 -4.24 5.14 -1.33
C ALA A 50 -4.07 4.64 -2.79
N GLY A 51 -2.92 4.04 -3.10
CA GLY A 51 -2.68 3.40 -4.40
C GLY A 51 -3.65 2.25 -4.67
N LEU A 52 -3.93 1.42 -3.66
CA LEU A 52 -4.87 0.31 -3.76
C LEU A 52 -6.32 0.79 -3.97
N LEU A 53 -6.70 1.90 -3.33
CA LEU A 53 -7.98 2.57 -3.58
C LEU A 53 -8.06 3.13 -5.01
N ALA A 54 -6.99 3.74 -5.51
CA ALA A 54 -6.93 4.24 -6.89
C ALA A 54 -7.11 3.11 -7.92
N ILE A 55 -6.43 1.97 -7.72
CA ILE A 55 -6.61 0.76 -8.54
C ILE A 55 -8.05 0.23 -8.45
N GLY A 56 -8.63 0.24 -7.25
CA GLY A 56 -10.00 -0.22 -7.05
C GLY A 56 -11.02 0.64 -7.79
N LEU A 57 -10.84 1.96 -7.75
CA LEU A 57 -11.71 2.90 -8.45
C LEU A 57 -11.58 2.78 -9.97
N THR A 58 -10.37 2.63 -10.51
CA THR A 58 -10.18 2.45 -11.97
C THR A 58 -10.79 1.14 -12.48
N ASN A 59 -10.80 0.09 -11.66
CA ASN A 59 -11.36 -1.21 -12.01
C ASN A 59 -12.82 -1.43 -11.54
N ARG A 60 -13.52 -0.37 -11.09
CA ARG A 60 -14.90 -0.43 -10.57
C ARG A 60 -15.11 -1.43 -9.42
N GLN A 61 -14.05 -1.70 -8.66
CA GLN A 61 -14.08 -2.57 -7.48
C GLN A 61 -14.46 -1.75 -6.24
N TYR A 62 -15.74 -1.37 -6.15
CA TYR A 62 -16.24 -0.51 -5.07
C TYR A 62 -16.04 -1.07 -3.65
N GLY A 63 -15.84 -2.40 -3.51
CA GLY A 63 -15.48 -3.02 -2.22
C GLY A 63 -14.16 -2.49 -1.63
N LEU A 64 -13.25 -1.94 -2.45
CA LEU A 64 -11.98 -1.38 -2.00
C LEU A 64 -12.11 -0.04 -1.28
N VAL A 65 -13.31 0.54 -1.18
CA VAL A 65 -13.59 1.71 -0.33
C VAL A 65 -13.28 1.41 1.15
N VAL A 66 -13.34 0.15 1.59
CA VAL A 66 -12.95 -0.26 2.96
C VAL A 66 -11.52 0.16 3.32
N VAL A 67 -10.66 0.34 2.33
CA VAL A 67 -9.27 0.79 2.49
C VAL A 67 -9.19 2.18 3.10
N LEU A 68 -10.22 3.03 2.97
CA LEU A 68 -10.30 4.32 3.66
C LEU A 68 -10.22 4.18 5.18
N VAL A 69 -10.81 3.13 5.74
CA VAL A 69 -10.74 2.82 7.17
C VAL A 69 -9.31 2.47 7.57
N LEU A 70 -8.57 1.76 6.73
CA LEU A 70 -7.17 1.41 6.95
C LEU A 70 -6.26 2.64 6.86
N ILE A 71 -6.51 3.54 5.89
CA ILE A 71 -5.79 4.82 5.77
C ILE A 71 -6.02 5.66 7.02
N PHE A 72 -7.27 5.77 7.48
CA PHE A 72 -7.61 6.52 8.69
C PHE A 72 -6.92 5.94 9.92
N GLN A 73 -6.94 4.61 10.10
CA GLN A 73 -6.23 3.94 11.19
C GLN A 73 -4.72 4.17 11.13
N ALA A 74 -4.11 4.05 9.94
CA ALA A 74 -2.68 4.30 9.75
C ALA A 74 -2.31 5.74 10.10
N PHE A 75 -3.14 6.72 9.70
CA PHE A 75 -2.95 8.13 10.08
C PHE A 75 -3.10 8.36 11.58
N ARG A 76 -4.12 7.75 12.21
CA ARG A 76 -4.31 7.82 13.66
C ARG A 76 -3.09 7.23 14.39
N ASN A 77 -2.60 6.07 13.97
CA ASN A 77 -1.44 5.42 14.53
C ASN A 77 -0.16 6.24 14.33
N TRP A 78 0.02 6.84 13.14
CA TRP A 78 1.11 7.77 12.88
C TRP A 78 1.09 8.99 13.83
N ARG A 79 -0.10 9.50 14.15
CA ARG A 79 -0.29 10.66 15.04
C ARG A 79 -0.13 10.29 16.52
N SER A 80 -0.48 9.08 16.92
CA SER A 80 -0.28 8.58 18.29
C SER A 80 1.13 8.00 18.51
N TRP A 81 1.88 7.68 17.45
CA TRP A 81 3.22 7.11 17.56
C TRP A 81 4.18 8.04 18.31
N GLY A 82 4.83 7.52 19.33
CA GLY A 82 5.74 8.29 20.20
C GLY A 82 5.05 9.06 21.32
N ARG A 83 3.71 9.11 21.36
CA ARG A 83 3.01 9.36 22.62
C ARG A 83 3.04 8.03 23.35
N ALA A 84 3.89 7.92 24.37
CA ALA A 84 3.71 6.86 25.35
C ALA A 84 2.22 6.84 25.73
N PRO A 85 1.59 5.66 25.90
CA PRO A 85 0.33 5.63 26.62
C PRO A 85 0.64 6.37 27.92
N ARG A 86 0.02 7.53 28.12
CA ARG A 86 0.05 8.20 29.41
C ARG A 86 -0.60 7.16 30.31
N ALA A 87 0.23 6.40 31.02
CA ALA A 87 -0.25 5.34 31.88
C ALA A 87 -1.29 6.00 32.78
N ALA A 88 -2.49 5.45 32.75
CA ALA A 88 -3.45 5.67 33.79
C ALA A 88 -2.85 5.07 35.07
N ALA A 89 -2.27 5.93 35.91
CA ALA A 89 -2.01 5.78 37.35
C ALA A 89 -1.01 6.85 37.79
#